data_AF-X0YMP0-F1
#
_entry.id   AF-X0YMP0-F1
#
_cell.length_a   1.000
_cell.length_b   1.000
_cell.length_c   1.000
_cell.angle_alpha   90.00
_cell.angle_beta   90.00
_cell.angle_gamma   90.00
#
_symmetry.space_group_name_H-M   'P 1'
#
loop_
_entity.id
_entity.type
_entity.pdbx_description
1 polymer ?
#
loop_
_entity_poly.entity_id
_entity_poly.type
_entity_poly.pdbx_seq_one_letter_code
_entity_poly.pdbx_strand_id
1 'polypeptide(L)'
;RNFWEALQMYWFVHIGVITELNTWDSFNPGRLDQHLYPFYKKGLEKGMLTQEKAKELLECFWIKFNNQPAPPKVGVTLAESETYTDFANINNGGLKVDGSDGVNDLTYLILDVIDEMRLLQPSTNIQLSKKSPDRFLKRAGEIIRKGWGQPSVFNAEEVIEEMLRQGKSLKDARCGGTSGCVETGAFGKESYILTGYFNLVKVLEITLNNGIDPQTG
;
A
#
# COMPACT_ATOMS: atom_id res chain seq x y z
N ARG A 1 13.29 14.38 16.62
CA ARG A 1 11.97 14.58 15.97
C ARG A 1 11.05 13.43 16.37
N ASN A 2 9.76 13.68 16.55
CA ASN A 2 8.78 12.79 17.20
C ASN A 2 7.81 12.11 16.20
N PHE A 3 6.87 11.29 16.69
CA PHE A 3 5.92 10.53 15.86
C PHE A 3 5.03 11.43 14.99
N TRP A 4 4.51 12.53 15.56
CA TRP A 4 3.70 13.48 14.82
C TRP A 4 4.51 14.15 13.70
N GLU A 5 5.71 14.63 13.99
CA GLU A 5 6.57 15.26 12.98
C GLU A 5 6.92 14.29 11.83
N ALA A 6 7.09 12.99 12.11
CA ALA A 6 7.34 11.99 11.08
C ALA A 6 6.14 11.79 10.15
N LEU A 7 4.92 11.67 10.71
CA LEU A 7 3.67 11.61 9.94
C LEU A 7 3.44 12.88 9.13
N GLN A 8 3.62 14.04 9.75
CA GLN A 8 3.41 15.34 9.11
C GLN A 8 4.42 15.58 7.97
N MET A 9 5.67 15.16 8.15
CA MET A 9 6.68 15.21 7.10
C MET A 9 6.25 14.39 5.88
N TYR A 10 5.85 13.13 6.08
CA TYR A 10 5.35 12.31 4.99
C TYR A 10 4.19 13.01 4.26
N TRP A 11 3.22 13.55 5.01
CA TRP A 11 2.05 14.20 4.40
C TRP A 11 2.45 15.42 3.56
N PHE A 12 3.41 16.24 4.02
CA PHE A 12 3.90 17.36 3.22
C PHE A 12 4.57 16.91 1.91
N VAL A 13 5.38 15.84 1.96
CA VAL A 13 6.00 15.28 0.76
C VAL A 13 4.93 14.71 -0.18
N HIS A 14 3.96 13.97 0.35
CA HIS A 14 2.85 13.43 -0.43
C HIS A 14 2.11 14.53 -1.20
N ILE A 15 1.71 15.61 -0.53
CA ILE A 15 1.08 16.76 -1.19
C ILE A 15 2.00 17.38 -2.25
N GLY A 16 3.29 17.53 -1.96
CA GLY A 16 4.26 18.05 -2.93
C GLY A 16 4.30 17.20 -4.21
N VAL A 17 4.42 15.88 -4.08
CA VAL A 17 4.51 14.96 -5.22
C VAL A 17 3.23 14.96 -6.06
N ILE A 18 2.05 14.81 -5.43
CA ILE A 18 0.78 14.70 -6.18
C ILE A 18 0.30 16.04 -6.78
N THR A 19 0.88 17.17 -6.35
CA THR A 19 0.59 18.49 -6.92
C THR A 19 1.64 18.94 -7.93
N GLU A 20 2.85 18.38 -7.87
CA GLU A 20 3.87 18.56 -8.90
C GLU A 20 3.40 17.95 -10.23
N LEU A 21 2.86 16.72 -10.18
CA LEU A 21 2.27 16.02 -11.33
C LEU A 21 1.07 15.18 -10.89
N ASN A 22 0.14 14.94 -11.83
CA ASN A 22 -0.92 13.95 -11.67
C ASN A 22 -0.37 12.54 -11.91
N THR A 23 0.36 12.00 -10.92
CA THR A 23 0.96 10.65 -10.99
C THR A 23 -0.07 9.56 -10.74
N TRP A 24 0.12 8.40 -11.37
CA TRP A 24 -0.64 7.19 -11.02
C TRP A 24 -0.41 6.78 -9.57
N ASP A 25 -1.45 6.23 -8.94
CA ASP A 25 -1.47 5.68 -7.58
C ASP A 25 -1.02 6.66 -6.50
N SER A 26 -1.25 7.97 -6.73
CA SER A 26 -0.92 9.01 -5.78
C SER A 26 0.56 8.96 -5.35
N PHE A 27 0.82 9.06 -4.04
CA PHE A 27 2.11 8.73 -3.44
C PHE A 27 1.91 7.76 -2.28
N ASN A 28 2.56 6.59 -2.36
CA ASN A 28 2.36 5.44 -1.46
C ASN A 28 3.27 5.53 -0.21
N PRO A 29 2.76 5.36 1.02
CA PRO A 29 3.59 5.35 2.23
C PRO A 29 4.50 4.14 2.37
N GLY A 30 4.23 3.08 1.59
CA GLY A 30 4.95 1.82 1.65
C GLY A 30 4.82 1.19 3.03
N ARG A 31 5.96 0.92 3.69
CA ARG A 31 6.03 0.21 4.97
C ARG A 31 5.92 1.15 6.16
N LEU A 32 4.77 1.80 6.28
CA LEU A 32 4.50 2.87 7.23
C LEU A 32 4.79 2.44 8.69
N ASP A 33 4.41 1.22 9.05
CA ASP A 33 4.64 0.68 10.38
C ASP A 33 6.15 0.63 10.73
N GLN A 34 6.99 0.17 9.80
CA GLN A 34 8.44 0.12 10.01
C GLN A 34 9.07 1.51 10.13
N HIS A 35 8.64 2.45 9.29
CA HIS A 35 9.21 3.80 9.26
C HIS A 35 8.85 4.61 10.51
N LEU A 36 7.63 4.44 11.02
CA LEU A 36 7.15 5.19 12.19
C LEU A 36 7.47 4.51 13.52
N TYR A 37 7.69 3.20 13.56
CA TYR A 37 7.89 2.46 14.81
C TYR A 37 9.02 3.01 15.71
N PRO A 38 10.19 3.45 15.21
CA PRO A 38 11.23 4.04 16.05
C PRO A 38 10.76 5.33 16.77
N PHE A 39 9.91 6.13 16.12
CA PHE A 39 9.36 7.36 16.70
C PHE A 39 8.24 7.06 17.69
N TYR A 40 7.40 6.07 17.37
CA TYR A 40 6.34 5.58 18.23
C TYR A 40 6.90 5.06 19.56
N LYS A 41 7.82 4.07 19.48
CA LYS A 41 8.45 3.43 20.64
C LYS A 41 9.16 4.45 21.54
N LYS A 42 9.99 5.32 20.94
CA LYS A 42 10.70 6.38 21.67
C LYS A 42 9.74 7.38 22.33
N GLY A 43 8.60 7.67 21.69
CA GLY A 43 7.58 8.56 22.23
C GLY A 43 6.93 7.98 23.48
N LEU A 44 6.56 6.70 23.44
CA LEU A 44 5.99 5.98 24.59
C LEU A 44 6.98 5.88 25.76
N GLU A 45 8.22 5.46 25.49
CA GLU A 45 9.27 5.30 26.51
C GLU A 45 9.59 6.61 27.26
N LYS A 46 9.45 7.76 26.58
CA LYS A 46 9.70 9.08 27.16
C LYS A 46 8.46 9.76 27.73
N GLY A 47 7.28 9.11 27.66
CA GLY A 47 6.01 9.72 28.06
C GLY A 47 5.60 10.93 27.21
N MET A 48 6.16 11.08 26.01
CA MET A 48 5.86 12.19 25.08
C MET A 48 4.71 11.85 24.12
N LEU A 49 4.32 10.59 24.07
CA LEU A 49 3.26 10.05 23.23
C LEU A 49 2.50 9.01 24.06
N THR A 50 1.18 8.94 23.90
CA THR A 50 0.37 7.83 24.38
C THR A 50 -0.12 7.02 23.19
N GLN A 51 -0.55 5.78 23.43
CA GLN A 51 -1.10 4.94 22.37
C GLN A 51 -2.36 5.56 21.75
N GLU A 52 -3.21 6.18 22.58
CA GLU A 52 -4.43 6.89 22.16
C GLU A 52 -4.08 8.07 21.26
N LYS A 53 -3.07 8.87 21.63
CA LYS A 53 -2.66 10.01 20.81
C LYS A 53 -2.02 9.57 19.49
N ALA A 54 -1.27 8.47 19.50
CA ALA A 54 -0.72 7.88 18.28
C ALA A 54 -1.84 7.41 17.34
N LYS A 55 -2.87 6.77 17.89
CA LYS A 55 -4.05 6.31 17.15
C LYS A 55 -4.81 7.49 16.54
N GLU A 56 -5.10 8.52 17.32
CA GLU A 56 -5.77 9.75 16.85
C GLU A 56 -5.02 10.40 15.69
N LEU A 57 -3.69 10.46 15.76
CA LEU A 57 -2.85 10.98 14.68
C LEU A 57 -2.94 10.12 13.41
N LEU A 58 -2.99 8.79 13.54
CA LEU A 58 -3.20 7.89 12.41
C LEU A 58 -4.62 8.00 11.84
N GLU A 59 -5.65 8.12 12.66
CA GLU A 59 -7.03 8.34 12.21
C GLU A 59 -7.15 9.64 11.40
N CYS A 60 -6.52 10.72 11.89
CA CYS A 60 -6.39 11.96 11.15
C CYS A 60 -5.66 11.75 9.83
N PHE A 61 -4.57 10.99 9.81
CA PHE A 61 -3.83 10.65 8.60
C PHE A 61 -4.67 9.88 7.57
N TRP A 62 -5.53 8.96 8.01
CA TRP A 62 -6.51 8.28 7.16
C TRP A 62 -7.53 9.25 6.56
N ILE A 63 -8.08 10.17 7.37
CA ILE A 63 -8.97 11.23 6.88
C ILE A 63 -8.26 12.09 5.83
N LYS A 64 -6.97 12.41 6.02
CA LYS A 64 -6.19 13.21 5.07
C LYS A 64 -6.14 12.55 3.68
N PHE A 65 -5.88 11.25 3.60
CA PHE A 65 -5.95 10.50 2.34
C PHE A 65 -7.36 10.49 1.75
N ASN A 66 -8.37 10.21 2.57
CA ASN A 66 -9.75 10.14 2.08
C ASN A 66 -10.30 11.49 1.58
N ASN A 67 -9.67 12.60 1.96
CA ASN A 67 -9.96 13.93 1.41
C ASN A 67 -9.32 14.19 0.04
N GLN A 68 -8.51 13.28 -0.52
CA GLN A 68 -7.85 13.43 -1.82
C GLN A 68 -8.41 12.40 -2.81
N PRO A 69 -9.33 12.79 -3.70
CA PRO A 69 -9.73 11.91 -4.80
C PRO A 69 -8.65 11.87 -5.88
N ALA A 70 -8.60 10.77 -6.63
CA ALA A 70 -7.90 10.75 -7.91
C ALA A 70 -8.44 11.89 -8.78
N PRO A 71 -7.58 12.68 -9.46
CA PRO A 71 -8.04 13.74 -10.35
C PRO A 71 -8.98 13.21 -11.45
N PRO A 72 -9.90 14.05 -11.96
CA PRO A 72 -10.93 13.59 -12.89
C PRO A 72 -10.38 12.88 -14.13
N LYS A 73 -10.92 11.69 -14.41
CA LYS A 73 -10.59 10.84 -15.55
C LYS A 73 -11.71 10.91 -16.59
N VAL A 74 -11.37 10.77 -17.88
CA VAL A 74 -12.33 10.70 -19.00
C VAL A 74 -11.92 9.64 -20.01
N GLY A 75 -12.85 9.21 -20.87
CA GLY A 75 -12.57 8.26 -21.95
C GLY A 75 -12.07 6.90 -21.43
N VAL A 76 -11.06 6.35 -22.10
CA VAL A 76 -10.47 5.04 -21.75
C VAL A 76 -9.89 5.03 -20.33
N THR A 77 -9.28 6.14 -19.90
CA THR A 77 -8.72 6.26 -18.54
C THR A 77 -9.80 6.15 -17.46
N LEU A 78 -11.00 6.66 -17.71
CA LEU A 78 -12.13 6.45 -16.80
C LEU A 78 -12.61 5.00 -16.86
N ALA A 79 -12.72 4.42 -18.05
CA ALA A 79 -13.18 3.04 -18.22
C ALA A 79 -12.25 2.00 -17.57
N GLU A 80 -10.94 2.25 -17.54
CA GLU A 80 -9.96 1.34 -16.92
C GLU A 80 -9.75 1.60 -15.41
N SER A 81 -10.17 2.77 -14.89
CA SER A 81 -9.97 3.18 -13.51
C SER A 81 -11.16 4.00 -12.98
N GLU A 82 -12.35 3.40 -13.02
CA GLU A 82 -13.64 4.01 -12.67
C GLU A 82 -13.82 4.16 -11.15
N THR A 83 -13.02 5.03 -10.53
CA THR A 83 -13.07 5.26 -9.08
C THR A 83 -12.49 6.61 -8.68
N TYR A 84 -12.95 7.14 -7.55
CA TYR A 84 -12.36 8.30 -6.86
C TYR A 84 -11.12 7.93 -6.04
N THR A 85 -10.94 6.65 -5.75
CA THR A 85 -9.78 6.12 -5.04
C THR A 85 -8.51 6.32 -5.88
N ASP A 86 -7.43 6.75 -5.24
CA ASP A 86 -6.14 7.01 -5.90
C ASP A 86 -5.04 6.04 -5.45
N PHE A 87 -5.45 4.84 -5.00
CA PHE A 87 -4.60 3.66 -4.83
C PHE A 87 -3.33 3.84 -3.97
N ALA A 88 -3.33 4.81 -3.03
CA ALA A 88 -2.28 4.94 -2.03
C ALA A 88 -2.30 3.72 -1.08
N ASN A 89 -1.33 2.84 -1.21
CA ASN A 89 -1.28 1.53 -0.57
C ASN A 89 -0.24 1.46 0.58
N ILE A 90 -0.70 1.05 1.77
CA ILE A 90 0.12 0.87 2.96
C ILE A 90 0.34 -0.62 3.23
N ASN A 91 1.61 -1.00 3.38
CA ASN A 91 2.05 -2.37 3.63
C ASN A 91 2.37 -2.54 5.12
N ASN A 92 1.67 -3.44 5.79
CA ASN A 92 1.81 -3.69 7.23
C ASN A 92 2.40 -5.07 7.51
N GLY A 93 3.28 -5.19 8.50
CA GLY A 93 3.92 -6.46 8.86
C GLY A 93 5.12 -6.77 7.96
N GLY A 94 5.14 -7.96 7.35
CA GLY A 94 6.22 -8.44 6.47
C GLY A 94 7.50 -8.81 7.20
N LEU A 95 8.64 -8.72 6.50
CA LEU A 95 9.97 -9.02 7.05
C LEU A 95 10.81 -7.76 7.21
N LYS A 96 11.64 -7.67 8.25
CA LYS A 96 12.68 -6.64 8.38
C LYS A 96 13.83 -6.86 7.39
N VAL A 97 14.73 -5.88 7.29
CA VAL A 97 15.93 -5.95 6.43
C VAL A 97 16.81 -7.17 6.72
N ASP A 98 16.93 -7.55 7.99
CA ASP A 98 17.66 -8.74 8.42
C ASP A 98 16.91 -10.05 8.14
N GLY A 99 15.66 -9.96 7.68
CA GLY A 99 14.77 -11.08 7.40
C GLY A 99 14.03 -11.61 8.62
N SER A 100 14.10 -10.96 9.78
CA SER A 100 13.26 -11.26 10.95
C SER A 100 11.82 -10.74 10.76
N ASP A 101 10.90 -11.17 11.62
CA ASP A 101 9.51 -10.71 11.59
C ASP A 101 9.42 -9.18 11.77
N GLY A 102 8.64 -8.54 10.89
CA GLY A 102 8.39 -7.10 10.86
C GLY A 102 7.20 -6.65 11.69
N VAL A 103 6.31 -7.56 12.11
CA VAL A 103 5.13 -7.21 12.90
C VAL A 103 5.55 -6.59 14.24
N ASN A 104 4.89 -5.49 14.60
CA ASN A 104 5.13 -4.76 15.84
C ASN A 104 3.84 -4.12 16.38
N ASP A 105 3.91 -3.44 17.53
CA ASP A 105 2.73 -2.86 18.18
C ASP A 105 2.03 -1.79 17.32
N LEU A 106 2.79 -1.05 16.50
CA LEU A 106 2.23 -0.06 15.59
C LEU A 106 1.49 -0.73 14.42
N THR A 107 1.94 -1.92 13.98
CA THR A 107 1.22 -2.75 13.01
C THR A 107 -0.20 -3.04 13.49
N TYR A 108 -0.37 -3.45 14.75
CA TYR A 108 -1.68 -3.72 15.34
C TYR A 108 -2.51 -2.44 15.52
N LEU A 109 -1.88 -1.34 15.93
CA LEU A 109 -2.57 -0.06 16.05
C LEU A 109 -3.12 0.41 14.70
N ILE A 110 -2.39 0.21 13.61
CA ILE A 110 -2.86 0.50 12.25
C ILE A 110 -4.06 -0.40 11.88
N LEU A 111 -4.03 -1.69 12.21
CA LEU A 111 -5.18 -2.57 11.99
C LEU A 111 -6.43 -2.09 12.76
N ASP A 112 -6.27 -1.56 13.96
CA ASP A 112 -7.38 -1.00 14.73
C ASP A 112 -7.93 0.29 14.07
N VAL A 113 -7.06 1.16 13.54
CA VAL A 113 -7.47 2.35 12.78
C VAL A 113 -8.26 1.94 11.53
N ILE A 114 -7.79 0.94 10.78
CA ILE A 114 -8.48 0.44 9.58
C ILE A 114 -9.87 -0.09 9.94
N ASP A 115 -9.97 -0.87 11.01
CA ASP A 115 -11.21 -1.49 11.46
C ASP A 115 -12.27 -0.47 11.92
N GLU A 116 -11.80 0.60 12.57
CA GLU A 116 -12.65 1.67 13.10
C GLU A 116 -13.08 2.67 12.03
N MET A 117 -12.14 3.15 11.22
CA MET A 117 -12.36 4.25 10.29
C MET A 117 -13.19 3.83 9.07
N ARG A 118 -12.99 2.60 8.57
CA ARG A 118 -13.71 2.04 7.40
C ARG A 118 -13.73 2.97 6.18
N LEU A 119 -12.65 3.71 5.99
CA LEU A 119 -12.46 4.57 4.83
C LEU A 119 -11.87 3.75 3.68
N LEU A 120 -12.26 4.11 2.45
CA LEU A 120 -11.71 3.46 1.24
C LEU A 120 -10.26 3.86 0.99
N GLN A 121 -9.82 5.00 1.53
CA GLN A 121 -8.45 5.50 1.39
C GLN A 121 -7.82 5.81 2.77
N PRO A 122 -6.51 5.56 2.93
CA PRO A 122 -5.64 4.84 2.00
C PRO A 122 -6.07 3.36 1.86
N SER A 123 -5.63 2.72 0.77
CA SER A 123 -5.69 1.27 0.67
C SER A 123 -4.67 0.66 1.63
N THR A 124 -5.02 -0.48 2.22
CA THR A 124 -4.18 -1.13 3.21
C THR A 124 -4.08 -2.62 2.97
N ASN A 125 -2.88 -3.14 3.20
CA ASN A 125 -2.60 -4.55 3.08
C ASN A 125 -1.73 -5.05 4.23
N ILE A 126 -1.75 -6.36 4.43
CA ILE A 126 -0.77 -7.07 5.23
C ILE A 126 0.20 -7.81 4.31
N GLN A 127 1.48 -7.74 4.65
CA GLN A 127 2.53 -8.59 4.09
C GLN A 127 2.72 -9.76 5.04
N LEU A 128 2.21 -10.94 4.67
CA LEU A 128 2.21 -12.13 5.50
C LEU A 128 3.42 -13.00 5.17
N SER A 129 4.22 -13.33 6.18
CA SER A 129 5.33 -14.28 6.06
C SER A 129 5.07 -15.52 6.90
N LYS A 130 5.75 -16.63 6.57
CA LYS A 130 5.84 -17.78 7.48
C LYS A 130 6.44 -17.47 8.86
N LYS A 131 7.12 -16.33 9.00
CA LYS A 131 7.68 -15.84 10.26
C LYS A 131 6.70 -14.95 11.03
N SER A 132 5.60 -14.53 10.41
CA SER A 132 4.60 -13.69 11.05
C SER A 132 3.87 -14.47 12.15
N PRO A 133 3.54 -13.83 13.27
CA PRO A 133 2.81 -14.48 14.36
C PRO A 133 1.36 -14.76 13.95
N ASP A 134 0.82 -15.91 14.35
CA ASP A 134 -0.59 -16.29 14.11
C ASP A 134 -1.60 -15.21 14.51
N ARG A 135 -1.32 -14.48 15.59
CA ARG A 135 -2.16 -13.38 16.06
C ARG A 135 -2.34 -12.29 15.00
N PHE A 136 -1.31 -12.02 14.20
CA PHE A 136 -1.37 -11.03 13.13
C PHE A 136 -2.35 -11.45 12.03
N LEU A 137 -2.24 -12.69 11.54
CA LEU A 137 -3.16 -13.25 10.56
C LEU A 137 -4.59 -13.30 11.11
N LYS A 138 -4.78 -13.75 12.36
CA LYS A 138 -6.09 -13.80 13.00
C LYS A 138 -6.72 -12.41 13.12
N ARG A 139 -5.96 -11.40 13.54
CA ARG A 139 -6.45 -10.01 13.63
C ARG A 139 -6.87 -9.47 12.27
N ALA A 140 -6.08 -9.70 11.21
CA ALA A 140 -6.48 -9.32 9.86
C ALA A 140 -7.75 -10.06 9.41
N GLY A 141 -7.85 -11.36 9.67
CA GLY A 141 -9.04 -12.16 9.39
C GLY A 141 -10.31 -11.67 10.09
N GLU A 142 -10.19 -11.15 11.32
CA GLU A 142 -11.30 -10.53 12.04
C GLU A 142 -11.85 -9.28 11.36
N ILE A 143 -11.00 -8.53 10.66
CA ILE A 143 -11.38 -7.33 9.90
C ILE A 143 -11.96 -7.75 8.55
N ILE A 144 -11.27 -8.64 7.81
CA ILE A 144 -11.67 -9.14 6.49
C ILE A 144 -13.08 -9.72 6.54
N ARG A 145 -13.40 -10.53 7.57
CA ARG A 145 -14.73 -11.16 7.70
C ARG A 145 -15.88 -10.16 7.86
N LYS A 146 -15.61 -8.88 8.13
CA LYS A 146 -16.63 -7.83 8.24
C LYS A 146 -17.11 -7.31 6.88
N GLY A 147 -16.43 -7.66 5.78
CA GLY A 147 -16.99 -7.59 4.43
C GLY A 147 -16.81 -6.29 3.67
N TRP A 148 -15.89 -5.41 4.08
CA TRP A 148 -15.58 -4.16 3.35
C TRP A 148 -14.28 -4.21 2.53
N GLY A 149 -13.76 -5.41 2.25
CA GLY A 149 -12.66 -5.65 1.31
C GLY A 149 -11.23 -5.44 1.83
N GLN A 150 -11.03 -4.75 2.95
CA GLN A 150 -9.71 -4.51 3.56
C GLN A 150 -9.46 -5.34 4.83
N PRO A 151 -8.18 -5.57 5.21
CA PRO A 151 -6.98 -5.39 4.40
C PRO A 151 -6.80 -6.51 3.37
N SER A 152 -6.12 -6.21 2.26
CA SER A 152 -5.64 -7.25 1.33
C SER A 152 -4.49 -8.05 1.97
N VAL A 153 -4.25 -9.28 1.49
CA VAL A 153 -3.19 -10.16 2.01
C VAL A 153 -2.21 -10.48 0.89
N PHE A 154 -0.94 -10.13 1.09
CA PHE A 154 0.15 -10.44 0.18
C PHE A 154 1.15 -11.40 0.82
N ASN A 155 1.72 -12.30 0.02
CA ASN A 155 2.75 -13.22 0.43
C ASN A 155 4.11 -12.50 0.42
N ALA A 156 4.67 -12.26 1.61
CA ALA A 156 5.89 -11.50 1.76
C ALA A 156 7.11 -12.19 1.14
N GLU A 157 7.18 -13.53 1.19
CA GLU A 157 8.26 -14.27 0.52
C GLU A 157 8.19 -14.12 -1.01
N GLU A 158 7.00 -14.24 -1.59
CA GLU A 158 6.80 -14.16 -3.04
C GLU A 158 7.13 -12.77 -3.60
N VAL A 159 6.66 -11.70 -2.93
CA VAL A 159 7.00 -10.31 -3.25
C VAL A 159 8.53 -10.09 -3.23
N ILE A 160 9.24 -10.67 -2.25
CA ILE A 160 10.70 -10.61 -2.19
C ILE A 160 11.32 -11.40 -3.36
N GLU A 161 10.86 -12.61 -3.63
CA GLU A 161 11.38 -13.47 -4.70
C GLU A 161 11.17 -12.86 -6.09
N GLU A 162 10.05 -12.20 -6.34
CA GLU A 162 9.78 -11.43 -7.56
C GLU A 162 10.81 -10.31 -7.78
N MET A 163 11.07 -9.50 -6.75
CA MET A 163 12.09 -8.45 -6.84
C MET A 163 13.49 -9.02 -7.05
N LEU A 164 13.85 -10.11 -6.37
CA LEU A 164 15.13 -10.78 -6.58
C LEU A 164 15.28 -11.27 -8.04
N ARG A 165 14.22 -11.84 -8.62
CA ARG A 165 14.19 -12.26 -10.04
C ARG A 165 14.38 -11.09 -11.00
N GLN A 166 13.94 -9.90 -10.61
CA GLN A 166 14.15 -8.65 -11.36
C GLN A 166 15.50 -7.96 -11.06
N GLY A 167 16.43 -8.65 -10.38
CA GLY A 167 17.80 -8.19 -10.17
C GLY A 167 18.01 -7.28 -8.96
N LYS A 168 17.01 -7.11 -8.08
CA LYS A 168 17.15 -6.28 -6.89
C LYS A 168 18.03 -6.97 -5.85
N SER A 169 18.73 -6.19 -5.04
CA SER A 169 19.46 -6.75 -3.89
C SER A 169 18.47 -7.31 -2.87
N LEU A 170 18.87 -8.32 -2.09
CA LEU A 170 18.04 -8.87 -1.01
C LEU A 170 17.64 -7.80 0.03
N LYS A 171 18.53 -6.84 0.28
CA LYS A 171 18.27 -5.71 1.18
C LYS A 171 17.15 -4.84 0.63
N ASP A 172 17.17 -4.52 -0.66
CA ASP A 172 16.16 -3.67 -1.29
C ASP A 172 14.83 -4.41 -1.45
N ALA A 173 14.88 -5.70 -1.82
CA ALA A 173 13.69 -6.55 -1.89
C ALA A 173 12.97 -6.65 -0.54
N ARG A 174 13.71 -6.79 0.57
CA ARG A 174 13.11 -6.77 1.93
C ARG A 174 12.58 -5.41 2.35
N CYS A 175 12.97 -4.32 1.69
CA CYS A 175 12.43 -2.98 1.94
C CYS A 175 11.25 -2.64 1.01
N GLY A 176 11.03 -3.42 -0.04
CA GLY A 176 9.91 -3.25 -0.96
C GLY A 176 8.60 -3.82 -0.43
N GLY A 177 7.65 -3.96 -1.34
CA GLY A 177 6.30 -4.42 -1.06
C GLY A 177 5.45 -4.33 -2.32
N THR A 178 4.14 -4.20 -2.13
CA THR A 178 3.20 -3.91 -3.21
C THR A 178 2.68 -2.48 -3.12
N SER A 179 2.57 -1.76 -4.24
CA SER A 179 1.89 -0.46 -4.29
C SER A 179 0.61 -0.56 -5.12
N GLY A 180 -0.13 0.54 -5.25
CA GLY A 180 -1.27 0.59 -6.16
C GLY A 180 -2.31 -0.47 -5.82
N CYS A 181 -2.59 -1.34 -6.80
CA CYS A 181 -3.40 -2.53 -6.63
C CYS A 181 -2.60 -3.69 -6.02
N VAL A 182 -1.60 -4.20 -6.76
CA VAL A 182 -0.84 -5.43 -6.44
C VAL A 182 0.61 -5.39 -6.95
N GLU A 183 1.08 -4.24 -7.42
CA GLU A 183 2.33 -4.08 -8.14
C GLU A 183 3.54 -4.22 -7.22
N THR A 184 4.37 -5.24 -7.44
CA THR A 184 5.61 -5.47 -6.69
C THR A 184 6.71 -4.48 -7.08
N GLY A 185 7.32 -3.80 -6.10
CA GLY A 185 8.39 -2.85 -6.36
C GLY A 185 9.32 -2.56 -5.18
N ALA A 186 10.56 -2.16 -5.48
CA ALA A 186 11.52 -1.72 -4.48
C ALA A 186 11.30 -0.25 -4.09
N PHE A 187 10.57 -0.05 -2.99
CA PHE A 187 10.15 1.28 -2.53
C PHE A 187 11.30 2.29 -2.40
N GLY A 188 11.11 3.45 -3.04
CA GLY A 188 12.08 4.56 -3.06
C GLY A 188 13.35 4.31 -3.86
N LYS A 189 13.45 3.19 -4.59
CA LYS A 189 14.65 2.77 -5.34
C LYS A 189 14.35 2.28 -6.75
N GLU A 190 13.10 2.33 -7.17
CA GLU A 190 12.66 1.80 -8.44
C GLU A 190 11.62 2.73 -9.06
N SER A 191 11.70 2.91 -10.38
CA SER A 191 10.63 3.42 -11.20
C SER A 191 10.06 2.24 -11.98
N TYR A 192 8.87 1.78 -11.60
CA TYR A 192 8.20 0.61 -12.17
C TYR A 192 6.86 1.05 -12.74
N ILE A 193 6.89 1.47 -14.01
CA ILE A 193 5.79 2.20 -14.67
C ILE A 193 4.84 1.21 -15.35
N LEU A 194 3.55 1.32 -15.04
CA LEU A 194 2.49 0.62 -15.76
C LEU A 194 2.11 1.41 -17.01
N THR A 195 2.06 0.72 -18.16
CA THR A 195 1.80 1.36 -19.46
C THR A 195 0.38 1.13 -20.00
N GLY A 196 -0.44 0.37 -19.29
CA GLY A 196 -1.82 0.05 -19.66
C GLY A 196 -2.11 -1.45 -19.68
N TYR A 197 -3.39 -1.79 -19.74
CA TYR A 197 -3.86 -3.17 -19.79
C TYR A 197 -3.75 -3.77 -21.19
N PHE A 198 -3.47 -5.08 -21.26
CA PHE A 198 -3.41 -5.82 -22.51
C PHE A 198 -4.51 -6.89 -22.57
N ASN A 199 -5.46 -6.75 -23.50
CA ASN A 199 -6.58 -7.67 -23.62
C ASN A 199 -6.18 -8.95 -24.37
N LEU A 200 -5.72 -9.96 -23.62
CA LEU A 200 -5.31 -11.26 -24.17
C LEU A 200 -6.44 -11.99 -24.91
N VAL A 201 -7.69 -11.84 -24.47
CA VAL A 201 -8.84 -12.50 -25.12
C VAL A 201 -9.12 -11.88 -26.48
N LYS A 202 -8.89 -10.57 -26.64
CA LYS A 202 -9.02 -9.88 -27.93
C LYS A 202 -8.00 -10.39 -28.95
N VAL A 203 -6.78 -10.74 -28.51
CA VAL A 203 -5.77 -11.36 -29.38
C VAL A 203 -6.28 -12.68 -29.94
N LEU A 204 -6.92 -13.51 -29.12
CA LEU A 204 -7.53 -14.75 -29.57
C LEU A 204 -8.65 -14.48 -30.58
N GLU A 205 -9.56 -13.54 -30.31
CA GLU A 205 -10.65 -13.16 -31.24
C GLU A 205 -10.11 -12.71 -32.61
N ILE A 206 -9.12 -11.81 -32.62
CA ILE A 206 -8.48 -11.33 -33.85
C ILE A 206 -7.79 -12.48 -34.59
N THR A 207 -7.12 -13.38 -33.86
CA THR A 207 -6.46 -14.55 -34.46
C THR A 207 -7.47 -15.48 -35.15
N LEU A 208 -8.60 -15.76 -34.50
CA LEU A 208 -9.67 -16.58 -35.06
C LEU A 208 -10.36 -15.92 -36.26
N ASN A 209 -10.27 -14.59 -36.38
CA ASN A 209 -10.79 -13.81 -37.50
C ASN A 209 -9.68 -13.37 -38.47
N ASN A 210 -8.55 -14.10 -38.52
CA ASN A 210 -7.46 -13.89 -39.47
C ASN A 210 -6.90 -12.45 -39.50
N GLY A 211 -6.75 -11.84 -38.32
CA GLY A 211 -6.20 -10.49 -38.17
C GLY A 211 -7.22 -9.36 -38.24
N ILE A 212 -8.50 -9.67 -38.46
CA ILE A 212 -9.59 -8.69 -38.53
C ILE A 212 -10.30 -8.63 -37.17
N ASP A 213 -10.61 -7.43 -36.69
CA ASP A 213 -11.42 -7.26 -35.49
C ASP A 213 -12.91 -7.22 -35.88
N PRO A 214 -13.73 -8.20 -35.49
CA PRO A 214 -15.16 -8.23 -35.85
C PRO A 214 -15.96 -7.00 -35.40
N GLN A 215 -15.52 -6.28 -34.37
CA GLN A 215 -16.22 -5.09 -33.86
C GLN A 215 -15.88 -3.82 -34.64
N THR A 216 -14.65 -3.69 -35.13
CA THR A 216 -14.16 -2.45 -35.75
C THR A 216 -13.94 -2.55 -37.25
N GLY A 217 -13.87 -3.77 -37.81
CA GLY A 217 -13.59 -4.05 -39.21
C GLY A 217 -12.10 -4.14 -39.48
#